data_AF-A9DJY0-F1
#
_entry.id   AF-A9DJY0-F1
#
_cell.length_a   1.000
_cell.length_b   1.000
_cell.length_c   1.000
_cell.angle_alpha   90.00
_cell.angle_beta   90.00
_cell.angle_gamma   90.00
#
_symmetry.space_group_name_H-M   'P 1'
#
loop_
_entity.id
_entity.type
_entity.pdbx_description
1 polymer ?
#
loop_
_entity_poly.entity_id
_entity_poly.type
_entity_poly.pdbx_seq_one_letter_code
_entity_poly.pdbx_strand_id
1 'polypeptide(L)' 'VFGLEYDLDLFNIVAVPDFNMGAMENKSLNIFNSKLVLASPEAASDADYAAILGVIGHE' A
#
# COMPACT_ATOMS: atom_id res chain seq x y z
N VAL A 1 -19.06 2.94 -1.67
CA VAL A 1 -19.12 4.04 -2.65
C VAL A 1 -19.45 3.52 -4.05
N PHE A 2 -18.71 2.55 -4.59
CA PHE A 2 -18.85 2.17 -6.01
C PHE A 2 -19.43 0.77 -6.29
N GLY A 3 -19.68 -0.07 -5.29
CA GLY A 3 -20.25 -1.41 -5.50
C GLY A 3 -19.33 -2.35 -6.29
N LEU A 4 -18.01 -2.18 -6.16
CA LEU A 4 -17.00 -3.01 -6.81
C LEU A 4 -16.45 -4.01 -5.80
N GLU A 5 -16.56 -5.29 -6.13
CA GLU A 5 -16.02 -6.39 -5.34
C GLU A 5 -14.70 -6.87 -5.95
N TYR A 6 -13.80 -7.35 -5.09
CA TYR A 6 -12.55 -7.95 -5.52
C TYR A 6 -12.79 -9.30 -6.20
N ASP A 7 -12.07 -9.60 -7.27
CA ASP A 7 -12.38 -10.71 -8.20
C ASP A 7 -11.50 -11.95 -8.02
N LEU A 8 -10.63 -11.98 -7.02
CA LEU A 8 -9.70 -13.09 -6.75
C LEU A 8 -9.75 -13.52 -5.28
N ASP A 9 -9.23 -14.71 -5.01
CA ASP A 9 -9.23 -15.31 -3.66
C ASP A 9 -8.21 -14.66 -2.70
N LEU A 10 -7.14 -14.09 -3.26
CA LEU A 10 -6.01 -13.56 -2.51
C LEU A 10 -5.65 -12.16 -3.01
N PHE A 11 -5.22 -11.31 -2.09
CA PHE A 11 -4.65 -9.99 -2.39
C PHE A 11 -3.34 -9.88 -1.61
N ASN A 12 -2.21 -10.05 -2.29
CA ASN A 12 -0.90 -10.01 -1.67
C ASN A 12 -0.27 -8.62 -1.83
N ILE A 13 0.44 -8.20 -0.78
CA ILE A 13 1.24 -6.98 -0.77
C ILE A 13 2.68 -7.36 -0.40
N VAL A 14 3.65 -6.83 -1.14
CA VAL A 14 5.07 -6.98 -0.84
C VAL A 14 5.69 -5.60 -0.62
N ALA A 15 6.28 -5.39 0.56
CA ALA A 15 7.02 -4.17 0.88
C ALA A 15 8.51 -4.35 0.57
N VAL A 16 9.08 -3.46 -0.24
CA VAL A 16 10.51 -3.46 -0.59
C VAL A 16 11.15 -2.10 -0.33
N PRO A 17 12.38 -2.02 0.19
CA PRO A 17 13.03 -0.75 0.53
C PRO A 17 13.49 0.04 -0.71
N ASP A 18 13.99 -0.68 -1.71
CA ASP A 18 14.51 -0.09 -2.94
C ASP A 18 13.45 -0.15 -4.04
N PHE A 19 12.66 0.93 -4.15
CA PHE A 19 11.63 1.07 -5.17
C PHE A 19 11.56 2.51 -5.67
N ASN A 20 11.63 2.70 -6.99
CA ASN A 20 11.66 4.03 -7.61
C ASN A 20 10.34 4.80 -7.45
N MET A 21 9.22 4.07 -7.42
CA MET A 21 7.88 4.63 -7.28
C MET A 21 7.37 4.44 -5.85
N GLY A 22 6.16 4.92 -5.57
CA GLY A 22 5.49 4.68 -4.29
C GLY A 22 4.96 3.26 -4.17
N ALA A 23 4.23 2.81 -5.19
CA ALA A 23 3.66 1.48 -5.30
C ALA A 23 3.42 1.10 -6.77
N MET A 24 2.90 -0.10 -7.00
CA MET A 24 2.57 -0.63 -8.33
C MET A 24 1.43 -1.65 -8.23
N GLU A 25 0.39 -1.44 -9.04
CA GLU A 25 -0.88 -2.17 -9.08
C GLU A 25 -0.83 -3.53 -9.82
N ASN A 26 0.23 -4.32 -9.61
CA ASN A 26 0.28 -5.66 -10.23
C ASN A 26 -0.86 -6.51 -9.69
N LYS A 27 -1.75 -6.99 -10.56
CA LYS A 27 -2.99 -7.70 -10.15
C LYS A 27 -2.72 -8.79 -9.10
N SER A 28 -3.29 -8.60 -7.90
CA SER A 28 -3.18 -9.52 -6.74
C SER A 28 -1.80 -9.62 -6.08
N LEU A 29 -0.80 -8.87 -6.58
CA LEU A 29 0.55 -8.86 -6.04
C LEU A 29 1.12 -7.43 -6.07
N ASN A 30 0.47 -6.52 -5.35
CA ASN A 30 0.90 -5.14 -5.33
C ASN A 30 2.27 -5.04 -4.65
N ILE A 31 3.17 -4.24 -5.24
CA ILE A 31 4.53 -4.03 -4.72
C ILE A 31 4.63 -2.58 -4.28
N PHE A 32 4.94 -2.37 -3.00
CA PHE A 32 5.02 -1.05 -2.40
C PHE A 32 6.43 -0.76 -1.94
N ASN A 33 6.83 0.50 -2.05
CA ASN A 33 7.96 1.02 -1.28
C ASN A 33 7.63 0.87 0.22
N SER A 34 8.57 0.34 1.02
CA SER A 34 8.34 0.09 2.45
C SER A 34 7.95 1.35 3.23
N LYS A 35 8.33 2.55 2.76
CA LYS A 35 7.89 3.83 3.32
C LYS A 35 6.36 4.01 3.30
N LEU A 36 5.67 3.38 2.36
CA LEU A 36 4.22 3.48 2.19
C LEU A 36 3.48 2.22 2.68
N VAL A 37 4.12 1.45 3.58
CA VAL A 37 3.50 0.28 4.23
C VAL A 37 3.82 0.21 5.71
N LEU A 38 5.10 0.36 6.09
CA LEU A 38 5.54 0.14 7.46
C LEU A 38 5.29 1.38 8.31
N ALA A 39 4.50 1.24 9.38
CA ALA A 39 4.24 2.30 10.34
C ALA A 39 4.16 1.75 11.77
N SER A 40 4.74 2.51 12.71
CA SER A 40 4.52 2.34 14.15
C SER A 40 4.40 3.72 14.82
N PRO A 41 3.73 3.84 15.97
CA PRO A 41 3.55 5.13 16.65
C PRO A 41 4.87 5.83 17.01
N GLU A 42 5.95 5.07 17.19
CA GLU A 42 7.27 5.59 17.54
C GLU A 42 8.05 6.11 16.32
N ALA A 43 7.68 5.66 15.12
CA ALA A 43 8.48 5.86 13.90
C ALA A 43 7.73 6.58 12.76
N ALA A 44 6.40 6.66 12.81
CA ALA A 44 5.57 7.25 11.77
C ALA A 44 4.76 8.44 12.32
N SER A 45 4.75 9.54 11.58
CA SER A 45 3.90 10.69 11.86
C SER A 45 2.47 10.46 11.38
N ASP A 46 1.53 11.29 11.84
CA ASP A 46 0.15 11.26 11.33
C ASP A 46 0.08 11.46 9.80
N ALA A 47 1.01 12.23 9.24
CA ALA A 47 1.12 12.43 7.79
C ALA A 47 1.56 11.14 7.08
N ASP A 48 2.44 10.34 7.67
CA ASP A 48 2.85 9.04 7.12
C ASP A 48 1.67 8.06 7.16
N TYR A 49 0.93 8.01 8.27
CA TYR A 49 -0.31 7.21 8.35
C TYR A 49 -1.33 7.60 7.29
N ALA A 50 -1.55 8.91 7.07
CA ALA A 50 -2.45 9.40 6.03
C ALA A 50 -1.96 9.05 4.62
N ALA A 51 -0.65 9.13 4.36
CA ALA A 51 -0.06 8.76 3.08
C ALA A 51 -0.19 7.26 2.80
N ILE A 52 0.07 6.41 3.80
CA ILE A 52 -0.08 4.95 3.69
C ILE A 52 -1.53 4.60 3.36
N LEU A 53 -2.49 5.15 4.11
CA LEU A 53 -3.92 4.94 3.84
C LEU A 53 -4.29 5.37 2.41
N GLY A 54 -3.81 6.54 1.99
CA GLY A 54 -4.10 7.08 0.66
C GLY A 54 -3.55 6.22 -0.48
N VAL A 55 -2.33 5.71 -0.34
CA VAL A 55 -1.68 4.91 -1.40
C VAL A 55 -2.18 3.46 -1.38
N ILE A 56 -2.41 2.84 -0.22
CA ILE A 56 -3.01 1.49 -0.14
C ILE A 56 -4.42 1.47 -0.74
N GLY A 57 -5.20 2.54 -0.60
CA GLY A 57 -6.52 2.64 -1.24
C GLY A 57 -6.49 3.02 -2.73
N HIS A 58 -5.36 3.51 -3.23
CA HIS A 58 -5.18 3.86 -4.64
C HIS A 58 -4.90 2.62 -5.49
N GLU A 59 -4.03 1.75 -5.00
CA GLU A 59 -3.63 0.49 -5.65
C GLU A 59 -4.61 -0.66 -5.40
#